data_AF-A0AAJ5UTB9-F1
#
_entry.id   AF-A0AAJ5UTB9-F1
#
_cell.length_a   1.000
_cell.length_b   1.000
_cell.length_c   1.000
_cell.angle_alpha   90.00
_cell.angle_beta   90.00
_cell.angle_gamma   90.00
#
_symmetry.space_group_name_H-M   'P 1'
#
loop_
_entity.id
_entity.type
_entity.pdbx_description
1 polymer ?
#
loop_
_entity_poly.entity_id
_entity_poly.type
_entity_poly.pdbx_seq_one_letter_code
_entity_poly.pdbx_strand_id
1 'polypeptide(L)'
;MKNYLKLVHFEVNRFFKFYLILIGLTALSQLIGAIIISQGYMKNAKQVMAEQQFSMNQYIEKHGTFSFYHFKQSEWFLLPIFLCITVLIIYVFFIWYRDWFGKNTFIYRLLMLPTERITIYFAKLTAIMLLVLGLIAFQIVLILFDKQIVNSVIPIDFQSSFSIYDKNSLEIWSWLYPNTFPDFILIYAVGLLFVAVVFTAILIERSYGFKGILGAILYGLLSLGVFFVPIFLANFYPNYFYPMEIFILELVAFMIVLGSAIWLANHLLKHKIRV
;
A
#
# COMPACT_ATOMS: atom_id res chain seq x y z
N MET A 1 -26.48 -10.57 2.93
CA MET A 1 -25.38 -10.28 1.98
C MET A 1 -25.61 -9.06 1.07
N LYS A 2 -26.79 -8.85 0.47
CA LYS A 2 -27.05 -7.68 -0.42
C LYS A 2 -26.78 -6.31 0.24
N ASN A 3 -26.93 -6.19 1.56
CA ASN A 3 -26.70 -4.91 2.26
C ASN A 3 -25.21 -4.63 2.52
N TYR A 4 -24.39 -5.65 2.79
CA TYR A 4 -22.95 -5.48 3.02
C TYR A 4 -22.23 -4.99 1.77
N LEU A 5 -22.43 -5.65 0.62
CA LEU A 5 -21.79 -5.24 -0.64
C LEU A 5 -22.23 -3.84 -1.08
N LYS A 6 -23.48 -3.45 -0.78
CA LYS A 6 -23.94 -2.07 -1.00
C LYS A 6 -23.19 -1.07 -0.13
N LEU A 7 -22.88 -1.40 1.13
CA LEU A 7 -22.07 -0.55 2.00
C LEU A 7 -20.63 -0.43 1.50
N VAL A 8 -20.02 -1.53 1.06
CA VAL A 8 -18.68 -1.52 0.46
C VAL A 8 -18.67 -0.64 -0.79
N HIS A 9 -19.59 -0.88 -1.72
CA HIS A 9 -19.73 -0.08 -2.93
C HIS A 9 -19.93 1.40 -2.62
N PHE A 10 -20.76 1.70 -1.61
CA PHE A 10 -20.99 3.06 -1.16
C PHE A 10 -19.70 3.74 -0.66
N GLU A 11 -18.89 3.06 0.16
CA GLU A 11 -17.62 3.63 0.64
C GLU A 11 -16.58 3.78 -0.48
N VAL A 12 -16.48 2.80 -1.39
CA VAL A 12 -15.58 2.90 -2.56
C VAL A 12 -16.01 4.08 -3.46
N ASN A 13 -17.30 4.17 -3.81
CA ASN A 13 -17.81 5.21 -4.70
C ASN A 13 -17.57 6.63 -4.15
N ARG A 14 -17.54 6.78 -2.83
CA ARG A 14 -17.25 8.07 -2.16
C ARG A 14 -15.82 8.56 -2.38
N PHE A 15 -14.85 7.66 -2.57
CA PHE A 15 -13.46 8.02 -2.87
C PHE A 15 -13.12 7.86 -4.35
N PHE A 16 -13.96 7.17 -5.11
CA PHE A 16 -13.67 6.74 -6.47
C PHE A 16 -13.28 7.88 -7.43
N LYS A 17 -13.88 9.07 -7.32
CA LYS A 17 -13.48 10.22 -8.17
C LYS A 17 -12.05 10.68 -7.89
N PHE A 18 -11.67 10.80 -6.61
CA PHE A 18 -10.30 11.15 -6.23
C PHE A 18 -9.33 10.03 -6.58
N TYR A 19 -9.77 8.78 -6.43
CA TYR A 19 -9.02 7.60 -6.81
C TYR A 19 -8.71 7.55 -8.32
N LEU A 20 -9.67 7.90 -9.19
CA LEU A 20 -9.43 8.00 -10.63
C LEU A 20 -8.43 9.10 -10.98
N ILE A 21 -8.44 10.22 -10.25
CA ILE A 21 -7.44 11.29 -10.43
C ILE A 21 -6.04 10.77 -10.07
N LEU A 22 -5.90 10.02 -8.98
CA LEU A 22 -4.63 9.37 -8.58
C LEU A 22 -4.13 8.40 -9.66
N ILE A 23 -5.01 7.54 -10.17
CA ILE A 23 -4.72 6.60 -11.26
C ILE A 23 -4.28 7.35 -12.53
N GLY A 24 -4.99 8.42 -12.91
CA GLY A 24 -4.63 9.22 -14.07
C GLY A 24 -3.28 9.89 -13.91
N LEU A 25 -3.01 10.50 -12.75
CA LEU A 25 -1.74 11.16 -12.46
C LEU A 25 -0.56 10.18 -12.49
N THR A 26 -0.73 9.00 -11.88
CA THR A 26 0.30 7.96 -11.85
C THR A 26 0.61 7.44 -13.24
N ALA A 27 -0.41 7.11 -14.02
CA ALA A 27 -0.25 6.68 -15.41
C ALA A 27 0.46 7.72 -16.27
N LEU A 28 0.01 8.98 -16.22
CA LEU A 28 0.63 10.05 -17.01
C LEU A 28 2.10 10.25 -16.63
N SER A 29 2.40 10.31 -15.33
CA SER A 29 3.76 10.52 -14.85
C SER A 29 4.70 9.40 -15.30
N GLN A 30 4.27 8.13 -15.18
CA GLN A 30 5.10 6.98 -15.51
C GLN A 30 5.28 6.79 -17.02
N LEU A 31 4.21 6.91 -17.80
CA LEU A 31 4.29 6.80 -19.25
C LEU A 31 5.15 7.90 -19.87
N ILE A 32 5.00 9.15 -19.39
CA ILE A 32 5.85 10.28 -19.82
C ILE A 32 7.30 10.03 -19.41
N GLY A 33 7.53 9.58 -18.17
CA GLY A 33 8.85 9.22 -17.67
C GLY A 33 9.52 8.15 -18.54
N ALA A 34 8.78 7.11 -18.94
CA ALA A 34 9.29 6.01 -19.75
C ALA A 34 9.77 6.52 -21.11
N ILE A 35 9.01 7.43 -21.74
CA ILE A 35 9.39 8.06 -23.01
C ILE A 35 10.62 8.94 -22.84
N ILE A 36 10.60 9.88 -21.89
CA ILE A 36 11.68 10.86 -21.69
C ILE A 36 13.01 10.16 -21.36
N ILE A 37 12.98 9.20 -20.45
CA ILE A 37 14.19 8.49 -19.99
C ILE A 37 14.76 7.62 -21.11
N SER A 38 13.89 6.89 -21.83
CA SER A 38 14.33 6.03 -22.93
C SER A 38 14.90 6.84 -24.11
N GLN A 39 14.26 7.95 -24.47
CA GLN A 39 14.74 8.85 -25.52
C GLN A 39 16.04 9.55 -25.10
N GLY A 40 16.14 9.98 -23.84
CA GLY A 40 17.35 10.58 -23.29
C GLY A 40 18.54 9.62 -23.36
N TYR A 41 18.35 8.36 -22.98
CA TYR A 41 19.37 7.32 -23.11
C TYR A 41 19.81 7.14 -24.56
N MET A 42 18.89 6.94 -25.50
CA MET A 42 19.23 6.73 -26.91
C MET A 42 19.88 7.94 -27.57
N LYS A 43 19.48 9.16 -27.19
CA LYS A 43 20.10 10.39 -27.69
C LYS A 43 21.55 10.49 -27.21
N ASN A 44 21.80 10.23 -25.93
CA ASN A 44 23.15 10.24 -25.36
C ASN A 44 24.02 9.13 -25.98
N ALA A 45 23.47 7.92 -26.15
CA ALA A 45 24.18 6.82 -26.79
C ALA A 45 24.60 7.17 -28.23
N LYS A 46 23.67 7.69 -29.04
CA LYS A 46 23.98 8.11 -30.42
C LYS A 46 25.02 9.21 -30.48
N GLN A 47 24.95 10.19 -29.57
CA GLN A 47 25.91 11.29 -29.53
C GLN A 47 27.31 10.80 -29.17
N VAL A 48 27.46 9.99 -28.12
CA VAL A 48 28.76 9.45 -27.69
C VAL A 48 29.33 8.52 -28.76
N MET A 49 28.51 7.68 -29.40
CA MET A 49 28.94 6.83 -30.51
C MET A 49 29.47 7.65 -31.69
N ALA A 50 28.82 8.77 -32.02
CA ALA A 50 29.25 9.65 -33.10
C ALA A 50 30.54 10.42 -32.76
N GLU A 51 30.65 10.96 -31.54
CA GLU A 51 31.81 11.74 -31.09
C GLU A 51 33.07 10.87 -30.93
N GLN A 52 32.92 9.67 -30.38
CA GLN A 52 34.04 8.77 -30.07
C GLN A 52 34.25 7.70 -31.15
N GLN A 53 33.46 7.73 -32.24
CA GLN A 53 33.48 6.74 -33.33
C GLN A 53 33.35 5.30 -32.83
N PHE A 54 32.58 5.09 -31.76
CA PHE A 54 32.37 3.77 -31.20
C PHE A 54 31.40 2.97 -32.04
N SER A 55 31.76 1.71 -32.29
CA SER A 55 30.79 0.70 -32.68
C SER A 55 29.82 0.41 -31.53
N MET A 56 28.66 -0.13 -31.86
CA MET A 56 27.62 -0.47 -30.90
C MET A 56 28.12 -1.38 -29.76
N ASN A 57 28.93 -2.39 -30.09
CA ASN A 57 29.51 -3.31 -29.10
C ASN A 57 30.50 -2.60 -28.17
N GLN A 58 31.32 -1.68 -28.70
CA GLN A 58 32.26 -0.90 -27.90
C GLN A 58 31.55 0.07 -26.95
N TYR A 59 30.41 0.62 -27.36
CA TYR A 59 29.59 1.45 -26.47
C TYR A 59 29.03 0.63 -25.31
N ILE A 60 28.44 -0.53 -25.61
CA ILE A 60 27.85 -1.41 -24.59
C ILE A 60 28.92 -1.90 -23.60
N GLU A 61 30.11 -2.24 -24.08
CA GLU A 61 31.22 -2.70 -23.22
C GLU A 61 31.71 -1.59 -22.27
N LYS A 62 31.75 -0.33 -22.73
CA LYS A 62 32.27 0.80 -21.93
C LYS A 62 31.22 1.50 -21.06
N HIS A 63 29.98 1.61 -21.54
CA HIS A 63 28.93 2.39 -20.90
C HIS A 63 27.77 1.53 -20.36
N GLY A 64 27.75 0.25 -20.69
CA GLY A 64 26.70 -0.68 -20.29
C GLY A 64 25.44 -0.59 -21.15
N THR A 65 24.49 -1.47 -20.85
CA THR A 65 23.16 -1.48 -21.44
C THR A 65 22.15 -0.69 -20.59
N PHE A 66 21.08 -0.23 -21.21
CA PHE A 66 19.93 0.30 -20.48
C PHE A 66 19.35 -0.75 -19.53
N SER A 67 19.18 -0.37 -18.27
CA SER A 67 18.49 -1.20 -17.28
C SER A 67 17.15 -0.57 -16.91
N PHE A 68 16.10 -1.38 -16.92
CA PHE A 68 14.78 -0.95 -16.46
C PHE A 68 14.79 -0.56 -14.97
N TYR A 69 15.79 -1.03 -14.23
CA TYR A 69 16.07 -0.59 -12.88
C TYR A 69 16.30 0.93 -12.78
N HIS A 70 17.06 1.54 -13.70
CA HIS A 70 17.24 2.99 -13.72
C HIS A 70 15.91 3.74 -13.91
N PHE A 71 15.00 3.19 -14.72
CA PHE A 71 13.66 3.75 -14.87
C PHE A 71 12.84 3.61 -13.57
N LYS A 72 12.84 2.44 -12.93
CA LYS A 72 12.13 2.20 -11.65
C LYS A 72 12.63 3.11 -10.52
N GLN A 73 13.89 3.54 -10.55
CA GLN A 73 14.44 4.48 -9.57
C GLN A 73 14.19 5.95 -9.89
N SER A 74 13.70 6.26 -11.08
CA SER A 74 13.46 7.64 -11.46
C SER A 74 12.35 8.28 -10.64
N GLU A 75 12.42 9.60 -10.47
CA GLU A 75 11.40 10.38 -9.77
C GLU A 75 10.04 10.27 -10.46
N TRP A 76 10.02 10.15 -11.79
CA TRP A 76 8.83 9.92 -12.60
C TRP A 76 8.10 8.62 -12.22
N PHE A 77 8.82 7.62 -11.72
CA PHE A 77 8.24 6.37 -11.28
C PHE A 77 7.87 6.39 -9.79
N LEU A 78 8.79 6.85 -8.94
CA LEU A 78 8.65 6.80 -7.48
C LEU A 78 7.64 7.81 -6.92
N LEU A 79 7.70 9.06 -7.37
CA LEU A 79 6.89 10.15 -6.84
C LEU A 79 5.37 9.88 -6.91
N PRO A 80 4.79 9.43 -8.04
CA PRO A 80 3.37 9.11 -8.08
C PRO A 80 2.97 7.96 -7.14
N ILE A 81 3.85 6.98 -6.92
CA ILE A 81 3.59 5.83 -6.03
C ILE A 81 3.57 6.30 -4.57
N PHE A 82 4.55 7.10 -4.15
CA PHE A 82 4.56 7.68 -2.80
C PHE A 82 3.35 8.59 -2.55
N LEU A 83 2.91 9.34 -3.55
CA LEU A 83 1.70 10.15 -3.48
C LEU A 83 0.48 9.26 -3.23
N CYS A 84 0.32 8.17 -4.00
CA CYS A 84 -0.75 7.20 -3.79
C CYS A 84 -0.75 6.61 -2.37
N ILE A 85 0.40 6.15 -1.88
CA ILE A 85 0.55 5.59 -0.53
C ILE A 85 0.14 6.63 0.52
N THR A 86 0.66 7.85 0.40
CA THR A 86 0.38 8.94 1.35
C THR A 86 -1.11 9.27 1.38
N VAL A 87 -1.74 9.42 0.22
CA VAL A 87 -3.17 9.74 0.14
C VAL A 87 -4.03 8.61 0.71
N LEU A 88 -3.67 7.35 0.47
CA LEU A 88 -4.39 6.22 1.06
C LEU A 88 -4.25 6.16 2.58
N ILE A 89 -3.05 6.39 3.12
CA ILE A 89 -2.84 6.45 4.58
C ILE A 89 -3.71 7.56 5.19
N ILE A 90 -3.73 8.75 4.59
CA ILE A 90 -4.60 9.84 5.03
C ILE A 90 -6.08 9.42 4.95
N TYR A 91 -6.44 8.70 3.89
CA TYR A 91 -7.82 8.23 3.70
C TYR A 91 -8.26 7.20 4.76
N VAL A 92 -7.36 6.38 5.30
CA VAL A 92 -7.63 5.48 6.44
C VAL A 92 -8.21 6.25 7.63
N PHE A 93 -7.71 7.45 7.91
CA PHE A 93 -8.29 8.31 8.94
C PHE A 93 -9.59 8.96 8.44
N PHE A 94 -9.53 9.56 7.25
CA PHE A 94 -10.63 10.38 6.72
C PHE A 94 -11.95 9.62 6.54
N ILE A 95 -11.90 8.33 6.20
CA ILE A 95 -13.09 7.48 6.02
C ILE A 95 -13.97 7.41 7.28
N TRP A 96 -13.37 7.53 8.47
CA TRP A 96 -14.09 7.62 9.72
C TRP A 96 -14.42 9.07 10.05
N TYR A 97 -13.43 9.97 10.14
CA TYR A 97 -13.66 11.35 10.58
C TYR A 97 -14.74 12.09 9.78
N ARG A 98 -14.81 11.86 8.46
CA ARG A 98 -15.83 12.46 7.60
C ARG A 98 -17.25 12.10 8.02
N ASP A 99 -17.49 10.86 8.45
CA ASP A 99 -18.83 10.40 8.82
C ASP A 99 -19.33 11.01 10.14
N TRP A 100 -18.40 11.50 10.96
CA TRP A 100 -18.66 12.22 12.20
C TRP A 100 -18.75 13.74 12.01
N PHE A 101 -18.42 14.27 10.83
CA PHE A 101 -18.41 15.70 10.57
C PHE A 101 -19.81 16.22 10.17
N GLY A 102 -20.36 17.14 10.97
CA GLY A 102 -21.62 17.86 10.67
C GLY A 102 -22.68 17.84 11.78
N LYS A 103 -23.66 18.76 11.71
CA LYS A 103 -24.75 18.91 12.72
C LYS A 103 -25.73 17.73 12.77
N ASN A 104 -25.88 16.99 11.66
CA ASN A 104 -26.63 15.72 11.56
C ASN A 104 -25.66 14.61 11.13
N THR A 105 -24.90 14.05 12.07
CA THR A 105 -23.78 13.17 11.71
C THR A 105 -24.27 11.98 10.89
N PHE A 106 -23.59 11.74 9.77
CA PHE A 106 -23.95 10.67 8.83
C PHE A 106 -23.87 9.29 9.49
N ILE A 107 -22.98 9.15 10.47
CA ILE A 107 -22.81 7.90 11.21
C ILE A 107 -24.07 7.46 11.97
N TYR A 108 -24.89 8.37 12.49
CA TYR A 108 -26.13 7.97 13.17
C TYR A 108 -27.11 7.31 12.20
N ARG A 109 -27.19 7.80 10.95
CA ARG A 109 -28.01 7.16 9.90
C ARG A 109 -27.47 5.79 9.50
N LEU A 110 -26.15 5.65 9.41
CA LEU A 110 -25.51 4.35 9.17
C LEU A 110 -25.82 3.35 10.28
N LEU A 111 -25.75 3.78 11.55
CA LEU A 111 -25.98 2.93 12.72
C LEU A 111 -27.46 2.57 12.95
N MET A 112 -28.40 3.33 12.36
CA MET A 112 -29.84 3.02 12.34
C MET A 112 -30.23 2.03 11.23
N LEU A 113 -29.33 1.68 10.31
CA LEU A 113 -29.63 0.69 9.28
C LEU A 113 -29.98 -0.67 9.93
N PRO A 114 -30.92 -1.45 9.36
CA PRO A 114 -31.29 -2.78 9.86
C PRO A 114 -30.20 -3.81 9.49
N THR A 115 -28.98 -3.57 9.94
CA THR A 115 -27.78 -4.38 9.73
C THR A 115 -26.94 -4.35 11.01
N GLU A 116 -26.26 -5.45 11.32
CA GLU A 116 -25.31 -5.50 12.43
C GLU A 116 -24.29 -4.37 12.30
N ARG A 117 -24.08 -3.59 13.38
CA ARG A 117 -23.23 -2.38 13.36
C ARG A 117 -21.78 -2.68 12.95
N ILE A 118 -21.28 -3.88 13.28
CA ILE A 118 -19.94 -4.34 12.88
C ILE A 118 -19.79 -4.46 11.35
N THR A 119 -20.89 -4.63 10.62
CA THR A 119 -20.91 -4.65 9.14
C THR A 119 -20.37 -3.34 8.55
N ILE A 120 -20.59 -2.21 9.23
CA ILE A 120 -20.07 -0.90 8.80
C ILE A 120 -18.55 -0.87 8.92
N TYR A 121 -18.01 -1.40 10.02
CA TYR A 121 -16.56 -1.53 10.23
C TYR A 121 -15.91 -2.38 9.15
N PHE A 122 -16.45 -3.59 8.92
CA PHE A 122 -15.94 -4.48 7.88
C PHE A 122 -16.09 -3.88 6.49
N ALA A 123 -17.17 -3.15 6.21
CA ALA A 123 -17.37 -2.52 4.90
C ALA A 123 -16.27 -1.49 4.60
N LYS A 124 -15.94 -0.64 5.57
CA LYS A 124 -14.84 0.34 5.46
C LYS A 124 -13.48 -0.34 5.32
N LEU A 125 -13.23 -1.38 6.12
CA LEU A 125 -11.98 -2.12 6.08
C LEU A 125 -11.78 -2.75 4.69
N THR A 126 -12.81 -3.42 4.16
CA THR A 126 -12.74 -3.99 2.81
C THR A 126 -12.68 -2.94 1.71
N ALA A 127 -13.29 -1.77 1.89
CA ALA A 127 -13.17 -0.68 0.91
C ALA A 127 -11.71 -0.21 0.81
N ILE A 128 -11.01 -0.03 1.92
CA ILE A 128 -9.58 0.31 1.92
C ILE A 128 -8.76 -0.79 1.26
N MET A 129 -9.00 -2.05 1.62
CA MET A 129 -8.28 -3.18 1.01
C MET A 129 -8.49 -3.24 -0.51
N LEU A 130 -9.70 -3.01 -1.01
CA LEU A 130 -10.00 -2.97 -2.44
C LEU A 130 -9.28 -1.80 -3.14
N LEU A 131 -9.21 -0.63 -2.51
CA LEU A 131 -8.51 0.53 -3.06
C LEU A 131 -6.99 0.31 -3.11
N VAL A 132 -6.41 -0.29 -2.07
CA VAL A 132 -4.98 -0.63 -2.02
C VAL A 132 -4.65 -1.68 -3.09
N LEU A 133 -5.34 -2.81 -3.07
CA LEU A 133 -5.14 -3.91 -4.02
C LEU A 133 -5.42 -3.47 -5.47
N GLY A 134 -6.42 -2.60 -5.66
CA GLY A 134 -6.72 -2.01 -6.96
C GLY A 134 -5.56 -1.18 -7.52
N LEU A 135 -4.87 -0.39 -6.69
CA LEU A 135 -3.69 0.38 -7.14
C LEU A 135 -2.53 -0.54 -7.45
N ILE A 136 -2.28 -1.56 -6.65
CA ILE A 136 -1.19 -2.52 -6.91
C ILE A 136 -1.44 -3.26 -8.22
N ALA A 137 -2.66 -3.75 -8.44
CA ALA A 137 -3.04 -4.40 -9.68
C ALA A 137 -2.88 -3.46 -10.89
N PHE A 138 -3.34 -2.22 -10.76
CA PHE A 138 -3.16 -1.19 -11.79
C PHE A 138 -1.68 -0.93 -12.08
N GLN A 139 -0.86 -0.88 -11.04
CA GLN A 139 0.55 -0.58 -11.15
C GLN A 139 1.35 -1.71 -11.81
N ILE A 140 0.99 -2.96 -11.57
CA ILE A 140 1.53 -4.12 -12.31
C ILE A 140 1.19 -4.02 -13.80
N VAL A 141 -0.03 -3.62 -14.13
CA VAL A 141 -0.46 -3.41 -15.51
C VAL A 141 0.32 -2.25 -16.16
N LEU A 142 0.51 -1.13 -15.45
CA LEU A 142 1.30 -0.01 -15.96
C LEU A 142 2.74 -0.39 -16.26
N ILE A 143 3.40 -1.18 -15.40
CA ILE A 143 4.77 -1.66 -15.64
C ILE A 143 4.87 -2.44 -16.96
N LEU A 144 3.82 -3.20 -17.33
CA LEU A 144 3.78 -3.91 -18.60
C LEU A 144 3.70 -2.95 -19.80
N PHE A 145 2.96 -1.85 -19.68
CA PHE A 145 2.91 -0.80 -20.69
C PHE A 145 4.23 -0.02 -20.79
N ASP A 146 4.83 0.34 -19.66
CA ASP A 146 6.14 1.02 -19.62
C ASP A 146 7.20 0.17 -20.32
N LYS A 147 7.19 -1.16 -20.11
CA LYS A 147 8.08 -2.08 -20.82
C LYS A 147 7.88 -2.02 -22.33
N GLN A 148 6.63 -2.01 -22.82
CA GLN A 148 6.36 -1.92 -24.26
C GLN A 148 6.88 -0.60 -24.85
N ILE A 149 6.71 0.51 -24.13
CA ILE A 149 7.20 1.83 -24.54
C ILE A 149 8.72 1.82 -24.61
N VAL A 150 9.41 1.37 -23.56
CA VAL A 150 10.88 1.26 -23.54
C VAL A 150 11.38 0.42 -24.72
N ASN A 151 10.73 -0.73 -24.97
CA ASN A 151 11.10 -1.63 -26.06
C ASN A 151 10.87 -1.03 -27.45
N SER A 152 9.95 -0.09 -27.60
CA SER A 152 9.74 0.61 -28.88
C SER A 152 10.80 1.68 -29.15
N VAL A 153 11.43 2.22 -28.10
CA VAL A 153 12.41 3.31 -28.21
C VAL A 153 13.84 2.78 -28.24
N ILE A 154 14.15 1.78 -27.41
CA ILE A 154 15.49 1.23 -27.24
C ILE A 154 15.57 -0.11 -27.99
N PRO A 155 16.50 -0.31 -28.93
CA PRO A 155 16.71 -1.61 -29.58
C PRO A 155 17.11 -2.68 -28.56
N ILE A 156 16.70 -3.93 -28.79
CA ILE A 156 16.89 -5.07 -27.86
C ILE A 156 18.35 -5.23 -27.42
N ASP A 157 19.29 -5.01 -28.34
CA ASP A 157 20.72 -5.16 -28.11
C ASP A 157 21.29 -4.12 -27.11
N PHE A 158 20.63 -2.97 -26.93
CA PHE A 158 21.01 -1.96 -25.94
C PHE A 158 20.34 -2.19 -24.58
N GLN A 159 19.58 -3.27 -24.41
CA GLN A 159 18.83 -3.54 -23.18
C GLN A 159 19.46 -4.68 -22.39
N SER A 160 19.49 -4.51 -21.08
CA SER A 160 19.70 -5.64 -20.15
C SER A 160 18.41 -6.43 -19.99
N SER A 161 18.52 -7.68 -19.52
CA SER A 161 17.37 -8.53 -19.22
C SER A 161 16.39 -7.81 -18.29
N PHE A 162 15.15 -7.67 -18.73
CA PHE A 162 14.08 -7.10 -17.92
C PHE A 162 13.64 -8.09 -16.85
N SER A 163 13.90 -7.80 -15.57
CA SER A 163 13.25 -8.47 -14.45
C SER A 163 12.45 -7.49 -13.60
N ILE A 164 11.19 -7.83 -13.34
CA ILE A 164 10.38 -7.13 -12.34
C ILE A 164 11.05 -7.29 -10.97
N TYR A 165 11.65 -8.45 -10.74
CA TYR A 165 12.20 -8.94 -9.47
C TYR A 165 13.74 -8.89 -9.42
N ASP A 166 14.35 -7.90 -10.04
CA ASP A 166 15.80 -7.72 -9.96
C ASP A 166 16.27 -7.59 -8.52
N LYS A 167 17.26 -8.40 -8.13
CA LYS A 167 17.82 -8.44 -6.77
C LYS A 167 18.43 -7.12 -6.30
N ASN A 168 18.76 -6.22 -7.23
CA ASN A 168 19.29 -4.88 -6.92
C ASN A 168 18.17 -3.84 -6.68
N SER A 169 16.89 -4.22 -6.68
CA SER A 169 15.78 -3.30 -6.41
C SER A 169 15.87 -2.70 -5.00
N LEU A 170 15.51 -1.41 -4.84
CA LEU A 170 15.27 -0.81 -3.52
C LEU A 170 14.37 -1.73 -2.68
N GLU A 171 14.67 -1.87 -1.38
CA GLU A 171 13.91 -2.73 -0.45
C GLU A 171 12.41 -2.44 -0.48
N ILE A 172 12.00 -1.18 -0.73
CA ILE A 172 10.59 -0.82 -0.83
C ILE A 172 9.81 -1.58 -1.93
N TRP A 173 10.50 -2.03 -2.99
CA TRP A 173 9.87 -2.79 -4.07
C TRP A 173 9.49 -4.20 -3.66
N SER A 174 10.26 -4.84 -2.78
CA SER A 174 9.89 -6.18 -2.27
C SER A 174 8.69 -6.13 -1.34
N TRP A 175 8.42 -4.97 -0.74
CA TRP A 175 7.20 -4.74 0.05
C TRP A 175 5.98 -4.43 -0.83
N LEU A 176 6.16 -3.67 -1.91
CA LEU A 176 5.06 -3.33 -2.83
C LEU A 176 4.72 -4.43 -3.85
N TYR A 177 5.72 -5.19 -4.30
CA TYR A 177 5.56 -6.32 -5.22
C TYR A 177 6.29 -7.56 -4.68
N PRO A 178 5.66 -8.27 -3.73
CA PRO A 178 6.26 -9.47 -3.18
C PRO A 178 6.48 -10.52 -4.27
N ASN A 179 7.64 -11.17 -4.24
CA ASN A 179 8.04 -12.13 -5.27
C ASN A 179 7.28 -13.45 -5.14
N THR A 180 6.71 -13.73 -3.96
CA THR A 180 5.98 -14.95 -3.66
C THR A 180 4.57 -14.65 -3.15
N PHE A 181 3.65 -15.58 -3.43
CA PHE A 181 2.27 -15.46 -2.98
C PHE A 181 2.10 -15.48 -1.45
N PRO A 182 2.86 -16.29 -0.68
CA PRO A 182 2.83 -16.21 0.78
C PRO A 182 3.28 -14.84 1.31
N ASP A 183 4.38 -14.28 0.79
CA ASP A 183 4.87 -12.96 1.20
C ASP A 183 3.83 -11.87 0.88
N PHE A 184 3.17 -11.97 -0.27
CA PHE A 184 2.05 -11.13 -0.64
C PHE A 184 0.96 -11.15 0.44
N ILE A 185 0.48 -12.34 0.81
CA ILE A 185 -0.56 -12.46 1.84
C ILE A 185 -0.09 -11.85 3.16
N LEU A 186 1.13 -12.14 3.59
CA LEU A 186 1.66 -11.67 4.88
C LEU A 186 1.79 -10.15 4.93
N ILE A 187 2.40 -9.53 3.92
CA ILE A 187 2.61 -8.07 3.88
C ILE A 187 1.27 -7.33 3.87
N TYR A 188 0.31 -7.77 3.05
CA TYR A 188 -1.01 -7.13 3.01
C TYR A 188 -1.88 -7.47 4.23
N ALA A 189 -1.67 -8.61 4.87
CA ALA A 189 -2.29 -8.92 6.16
C ALA A 189 -1.80 -7.95 7.25
N VAL A 190 -0.49 -7.67 7.32
CA VAL A 190 0.06 -6.67 8.24
C VAL A 190 -0.53 -5.28 7.96
N GLY A 191 -0.65 -4.90 6.68
CA GLY A 191 -1.35 -3.67 6.29
C GLY A 191 -2.82 -3.63 6.76
N LEU A 192 -3.54 -4.75 6.65
CA LEU A 192 -4.91 -4.89 7.15
C LEU A 192 -4.96 -4.73 8.67
N LEU A 193 -4.04 -5.34 9.42
CA LEU A 193 -3.93 -5.20 10.87
C LEU A 193 -3.67 -3.75 11.27
N PHE A 194 -2.76 -3.06 10.57
CA PHE A 194 -2.53 -1.63 10.79
C PHE A 194 -3.82 -0.81 10.62
N VAL A 195 -4.56 -1.02 9.52
CA VAL A 195 -5.85 -0.35 9.29
C VAL A 195 -6.85 -0.69 10.38
N ALA A 196 -6.93 -1.95 10.80
CA ALA A 196 -7.85 -2.40 11.84
C ALA A 196 -7.55 -1.74 13.20
N VAL A 197 -6.27 -1.65 13.59
CA VAL A 197 -5.82 -0.97 14.81
C VAL A 197 -6.14 0.51 14.76
N VAL A 198 -5.84 1.19 13.64
CA VAL A 198 -6.16 2.61 13.46
C VAL A 198 -7.67 2.86 13.55
N PHE A 199 -8.49 2.02 12.90
CA PHE A 199 -9.94 2.13 12.97
C PHE A 199 -10.46 1.99 14.40
N THR A 200 -9.97 1.00 15.13
CA THR A 200 -10.36 0.79 16.53
C THR A 200 -9.89 1.94 17.41
N ALA A 201 -8.70 2.49 17.18
CA ALA A 201 -8.20 3.67 17.87
C ALA A 201 -9.11 4.90 17.64
N ILE A 202 -9.53 5.16 16.40
CA ILE A 202 -10.47 6.25 16.07
C ILE A 202 -11.82 6.03 16.75
N LEU A 203 -12.32 4.79 16.80
CA LEU A 203 -13.56 4.47 17.52
C LEU A 203 -13.44 4.70 19.03
N ILE A 204 -12.29 4.41 19.64
CA ILE A 204 -12.01 4.69 21.05
C ILE A 204 -12.02 6.21 21.29
N GLU A 205 -11.29 6.97 20.47
CA GLU A 205 -11.26 8.44 20.54
C GLU A 205 -12.69 9.00 20.55
N ARG A 206 -13.51 8.56 19.58
CA ARG A 206 -14.87 9.07 19.41
C ARG A 206 -15.84 8.61 20.48
N SER A 207 -15.64 7.44 21.07
CA SER A 207 -16.51 6.91 22.12
C SER A 207 -16.31 7.58 23.48
N TYR A 208 -15.11 8.13 23.74
CA TYR A 208 -14.75 8.71 25.05
C TYR A 208 -14.35 10.19 24.99
N GLY A 209 -14.47 10.83 23.82
CA GLY A 209 -14.16 12.25 23.61
C GLY A 209 -12.68 12.56 23.89
N PHE A 210 -12.40 13.66 24.59
CA PHE A 210 -11.02 14.09 24.87
C PHE A 210 -10.21 13.05 25.68
N LYS A 211 -10.85 12.32 26.60
CA LYS A 211 -10.21 11.20 27.33
C LYS A 211 -9.94 9.99 26.43
N GLY A 212 -10.69 9.87 25.33
CA GLY A 212 -10.52 8.83 24.33
C GLY A 212 -9.24 8.95 23.52
N ILE A 213 -8.68 10.17 23.35
CA ILE A 213 -7.41 10.36 22.65
C ILE A 213 -6.29 9.61 23.37
N LEU A 214 -6.19 9.75 24.70
CA LEU A 214 -5.22 9.01 25.51
C LEU A 214 -5.46 7.49 25.42
N GLY A 215 -6.71 7.06 25.46
CA GLY A 215 -7.08 5.65 25.30
C GLY A 215 -6.69 5.07 23.93
N ALA A 216 -6.86 5.85 22.87
CA ALA A 216 -6.50 5.47 21.50
C ALA A 216 -4.99 5.34 21.32
N ILE A 217 -4.20 6.29 21.86
CA ILE A 217 -2.74 6.24 21.86
C ILE A 217 -2.24 5.03 22.65
N LEU A 218 -2.76 4.82 23.87
CA LEU A 218 -2.38 3.69 24.71
C LEU A 218 -2.70 2.35 24.03
N TYR A 219 -3.90 2.22 23.45
CA TYR A 219 -4.29 1.04 22.69
C TYR A 219 -3.38 0.80 21.48
N GLY A 220 -3.05 1.85 20.72
CA GLY A 220 -2.14 1.75 19.58
C GLY A 220 -0.75 1.28 19.99
N LEU A 221 -0.18 1.87 21.06
CA LEU A 221 1.12 1.46 21.59
C LEU A 221 1.12 0.03 22.11
N LEU A 222 0.07 -0.40 22.83
CA LEU A 222 -0.07 -1.78 23.28
C LEU A 222 -0.19 -2.76 22.10
N SER A 223 -0.97 -2.41 21.08
CA SER A 223 -1.15 -3.25 19.89
C SER A 223 0.15 -3.42 19.12
N LEU A 224 0.91 -2.34 18.91
CA LEU A 224 2.23 -2.39 18.28
C LEU A 224 3.22 -3.18 19.16
N GLY A 225 3.22 -2.91 20.47
CA GLY A 225 4.06 -3.62 21.42
C GLY A 225 3.86 -5.13 21.33
N VAL A 226 2.61 -5.60 21.42
CA VAL A 226 2.26 -7.03 21.29
C VAL A 226 2.66 -7.59 19.94
N PHE A 227 2.40 -6.87 18.85
CA PHE A 227 2.76 -7.32 17.50
C PHE A 227 4.28 -7.49 17.32
N PHE A 228 5.09 -6.58 17.87
CA PHE A 228 6.55 -6.62 17.76
C PHE A 228 7.24 -7.52 18.81
N VAL A 229 6.51 -8.11 19.78
CA VAL A 229 7.11 -9.02 20.78
C VAL A 229 7.97 -10.12 20.15
N PRO A 230 7.53 -10.86 19.12
CA PRO A 230 8.33 -11.95 18.54
C PRO A 230 9.65 -11.46 17.95
N ILE A 231 9.64 -10.29 17.31
CA ILE A 231 10.84 -9.65 16.74
C ILE A 231 11.79 -9.21 17.86
N PHE A 232 11.28 -8.62 18.94
CA PHE A 232 12.10 -8.28 20.09
C PHE A 232 12.70 -9.52 20.75
N LEU A 233 11.93 -10.59 20.92
CA LEU A 233 12.43 -11.86 21.47
C LEU A 233 13.57 -12.43 20.62
N ALA A 234 13.43 -12.42 19.30
CA ALA A 234 14.46 -12.87 18.38
C ALA A 234 15.76 -12.05 18.50
N ASN A 235 15.65 -10.74 18.70
CA ASN A 235 16.80 -9.84 18.81
C ASN A 235 17.48 -9.86 20.19
N PHE A 236 16.71 -9.97 21.28
CA PHE A 236 17.27 -10.03 22.65
C PHE A 236 17.86 -11.39 23.00
N TYR A 237 17.33 -12.47 22.43
CA TYR A 237 17.79 -13.84 22.64
C TYR A 237 18.23 -14.49 21.32
N PRO A 238 19.35 -14.00 20.73
CA PRO A 238 19.81 -14.53 19.46
C PRO A 238 20.14 -16.03 19.60
N ASN A 239 19.66 -16.82 18.64
CA ASN A 239 19.81 -18.29 18.58
C ASN A 239 19.01 -19.12 19.61
N TYR A 240 18.15 -18.50 20.43
CA TYR A 240 17.29 -19.26 21.32
C TYR A 240 16.10 -19.90 20.59
N PHE A 241 15.47 -19.13 19.69
CA PHE A 241 14.31 -19.57 18.91
C PHE A 241 14.72 -19.95 17.49
N TYR A 242 14.09 -20.99 16.95
CA TYR A 242 14.20 -21.29 15.53
C TYR A 242 13.40 -20.26 14.70
N PRO A 243 13.81 -19.96 13.45
CA PRO A 243 13.07 -19.02 12.59
C PRO A 243 11.59 -19.36 12.43
N MET A 244 11.26 -20.65 12.36
CA MET A 244 9.87 -21.11 12.29
C MET A 244 9.07 -20.85 13.57
N GLU A 245 9.70 -20.90 14.75
CA GLU A 245 9.04 -20.60 16.02
C GLU A 245 8.73 -19.10 16.12
N ILE A 246 9.67 -18.24 15.71
CA ILE A 246 9.47 -16.79 15.66
C ILE A 246 8.31 -16.46 14.71
N PHE A 247 8.26 -17.10 13.54
CA PHE A 247 7.18 -16.92 12.57
C PHE A 247 5.81 -17.35 13.14
N ILE A 248 5.73 -18.48 13.85
CA ILE A 248 4.49 -18.92 14.49
C ILE A 248 4.07 -17.92 15.58
N LEU A 249 5.01 -17.43 16.39
CA LEU A 249 4.75 -16.41 17.41
C LEU A 249 4.23 -15.11 16.79
N GLU A 250 4.77 -14.69 15.64
CA GLU A 250 4.30 -13.54 14.87
C GLU A 250 2.87 -13.73 14.37
N LEU A 251 2.53 -14.91 13.83
CA LEU A 251 1.16 -15.24 13.43
C LEU A 251 0.19 -15.24 14.61
N VAL A 252 0.60 -15.75 15.77
CA VAL A 252 -0.22 -15.72 16.99
C VAL A 252 -0.43 -14.28 17.46
N ALA A 253 0.63 -13.47 17.51
CA ALA A 253 0.54 -12.05 17.88
C ALA A 253 -0.38 -11.28 16.92
N PHE A 254 -0.25 -11.54 15.61
CA PHE A 254 -1.15 -11.01 14.58
C PHE A 254 -2.62 -11.31 14.88
N MET A 255 -2.94 -12.60 15.14
CA MET A 255 -4.32 -13.02 15.43
C MET A 255 -4.87 -12.41 16.72
N ILE A 256 -4.04 -12.27 17.76
CA ILE A 256 -4.42 -11.62 19.02
C ILE A 256 -4.75 -10.14 18.80
N VAL A 257 -3.87 -9.41 18.12
CA VAL A 257 -4.06 -7.97 17.87
C VAL A 257 -5.27 -7.75 16.96
N LEU A 258 -5.41 -8.51 15.87
CA LEU A 258 -6.57 -8.41 14.98
C LEU A 258 -7.89 -8.76 15.70
N GLY A 259 -7.90 -9.86 16.46
CA GLY A 259 -9.06 -10.31 17.23
C GLY A 259 -9.49 -9.29 18.27
N SER A 260 -8.53 -8.71 19.02
CA SER A 260 -8.80 -7.66 19.99
C SER A 260 -9.31 -6.37 19.33
N ALA A 261 -8.77 -5.98 18.17
CA ALA A 261 -9.21 -4.82 17.41
C ALA A 261 -10.68 -4.94 16.99
N ILE A 262 -11.06 -6.10 16.42
CA ILE A 262 -12.42 -6.37 15.97
C ILE A 262 -13.38 -6.47 17.17
N TRP A 263 -12.96 -7.14 18.25
CA TRP A 263 -13.78 -7.30 19.45
C TRP A 263 -14.07 -5.95 20.12
N LEU A 264 -13.05 -5.11 20.31
CA LEU A 264 -13.20 -3.75 20.83
C LEU A 264 -14.06 -2.89 19.92
N ALA A 265 -13.84 -2.92 18.60
CA ALA A 265 -14.66 -2.18 17.64
C ALA A 265 -16.14 -2.57 17.76
N ASN A 266 -16.45 -3.87 17.84
CA ASN A 266 -17.81 -4.36 18.01
C ASN A 266 -18.43 -3.88 19.33
N HIS A 267 -17.69 -3.95 20.43
CA HIS A 267 -18.15 -3.49 21.74
C HIS A 267 -18.47 -1.98 21.73
N LEU A 268 -17.58 -1.16 21.18
CA LEU A 268 -17.74 0.30 21.09
C LEU A 268 -18.95 0.68 20.23
N LEU A 269 -19.08 0.05 19.06
CA LEU A 269 -20.20 0.27 18.14
C LEU A 269 -21.56 -0.12 18.76
N LYS A 270 -21.62 -1.18 19.59
CA LYS A 270 -22.87 -1.64 20.22
C LYS A 270 -23.26 -0.83 21.45
N HIS A 271 -22.31 -0.54 22.34
CA HIS A 271 -22.63 -0.08 23.69
C HIS A 271 -22.36 1.40 23.95
N LYS A 272 -21.42 2.03 23.24
CA LYS A 272 -20.92 3.38 23.58
C LYS A 272 -21.35 4.46 22.60
N ILE A 273 -21.44 4.15 21.32
CA ILE A 273 -22.00 5.09 20.34
C ILE A 273 -23.52 5.05 20.46
N ARG A 274 -24.06 5.85 21.39
CA ARG A 274 -25.50 6.10 21.50
C ARG A 274 -25.90 7.09 20.39
N VAL A 275 -26.89 6.67 19.61
CA VAL A 275 -27.67 7.50 18.68
C VAL A 275 -28.49 8.49 19.50
#